data_AF-A0A9X6NM18-F1
#
_entry.id   AF-A0A9X6NM18-F1
#
_cell.length_a   1.000
_cell.length_b   1.000
_cell.length_c   1.000
_cell.angle_alpha   90.00
_cell.angle_beta   90.00
_cell.angle_gamma   90.00
#
_symmetry.space_group_name_H-M   'P 1'
#
loop_
_entity.id
_entity.type
_entity.pdbx_description
1 polymer ?
#
loop_
_entity_poly.entity_id
_entity_poly.type
_entity_poly.pdbx_seq_one_letter_code
_entity_poly.pdbx_strand_id
1 'polypeptide(L)'
;MDVRYYMTLTYEECRRRRIKRNYDPADVPGYFDKVVWPMHVKYAAELERLPGARNIEYLSGSSPSETSFAKIVSDVSDLVGSSVGETTGPCIIAYQWKWSSDSLL
;
A
#
# COMPACT_ATOMS: atom_id res chain seq x y z
N MET A 1 -2.38 -8.31 17.08
CA MET A 1 -1.51 -7.14 16.88
C MET A 1 -1.82 -6.58 15.50
N ASP A 2 -1.90 -5.27 15.33
CA ASP A 2 -2.13 -4.66 14.02
C ASP A 2 -0.82 -4.58 13.23
N VAL A 3 -0.84 -5.05 11.98
CA VAL A 3 0.29 -4.98 11.06
C VAL A 3 0.11 -3.79 10.13
N ARG A 4 1.19 -3.03 9.88
CA ARG A 4 1.17 -1.81 9.06
C ARG A 4 2.32 -1.87 8.08
N TYR A 5 2.06 -1.53 6.81
CA TYR A 5 3.07 -1.50 5.76
C TYR A 5 3.19 -0.11 5.17
N TYR A 6 4.42 0.31 4.89
CA TYR A 6 4.72 1.58 4.24
C TYR A 6 5.65 1.38 3.05
N MET A 7 5.16 1.67 1.84
CA MET A 7 5.96 1.55 0.62
C MET A 7 6.82 2.80 0.41
N THR A 8 8.13 2.60 0.23
CA THR A 8 9.11 3.66 -0.01
C THR A 8 9.71 3.59 -1.41
N LEU A 9 9.99 4.75 -1.97
CA LEU A 9 10.72 4.92 -3.23
C LEU A 9 11.71 6.07 -3.06
N THR A 10 12.81 6.04 -3.82
CA THR A 10 13.67 7.20 -3.92
C THR A 10 12.93 8.35 -4.59
N TYR A 11 13.40 9.57 -4.36
CA TYR A 11 12.87 10.78 -4.99
C TYR A 11 12.83 10.63 -6.52
N GLU A 12 13.92 10.17 -7.11
CA GLU A 12 14.10 10.05 -8.56
C GLU A 12 13.10 9.06 -9.15
N GLU A 13 12.97 7.88 -8.54
CA GLU A 13 12.09 6.83 -9.01
C GLU A 13 10.61 7.22 -8.85
N CYS A 14 10.26 7.84 -7.73
CA CYS A 14 8.92 8.35 -7.49
C CYS A 14 8.54 9.43 -8.52
N ARG A 15 9.44 10.39 -8.77
CA ARG A 15 9.26 11.45 -9.77
C ARG A 15 9.10 10.87 -11.17
N ARG A 16 9.97 9.92 -11.55
CA ARG A 16 9.95 9.25 -12.87
C ARG A 16 8.62 8.51 -13.11
N ARG A 17 8.06 7.85 -12.09
CA ARG A 17 6.75 7.20 -12.18
C ARG A 17 5.62 8.22 -12.25
N ARG A 18 5.65 9.26 -11.41
CA ARG A 18 4.59 10.27 -11.30
C ARG A 18 4.41 11.08 -12.59
N ILE A 19 5.50 11.48 -13.25
CA ILE A 19 5.42 12.23 -14.52
C ILE A 19 4.65 11.48 -15.62
N LYS A 20 4.57 10.15 -15.53
CA LYS A 20 3.83 9.31 -16.49
C LYS A 20 2.36 9.12 -16.12
N ARG A 21 1.93 9.56 -14.93
CA ARG A 21 0.55 9.46 -14.47
C ARG A 21 -0.22 10.71 -14.89
N ASN A 22 -1.45 10.54 -15.32
CA ASN A 22 -2.35 11.65 -15.63
C ASN A 22 -3.30 11.84 -14.45
N TYR A 23 -3.10 12.92 -13.68
CA TYR A 23 -3.97 13.32 -12.57
C TYR A 23 -5.01 14.33 -13.05
N ASP A 24 -6.13 14.41 -12.33
CA ASP A 24 -7.16 15.45 -12.50
C ASP A 24 -7.36 16.20 -11.16
N PRO A 25 -7.04 17.50 -11.06
CA PRO A 25 -6.39 18.32 -12.09
C PRO A 25 -4.95 17.87 -12.37
N ALA A 26 -4.45 18.18 -13.58
CA ALA A 26 -3.09 17.86 -13.98
C ALA A 26 -2.04 18.58 -13.10
N ASP A 27 -0.92 17.91 -12.84
CA ASP A 27 0.21 18.49 -12.12
C ASP A 27 0.76 19.72 -12.89
N VAL A 28 0.84 20.87 -12.23
CA VAL A 28 1.47 22.08 -12.81
C VAL A 28 3.01 21.97 -12.83
N PRO A 29 3.73 22.75 -13.67
CA PRO A 29 5.19 22.70 -13.71
C PRO A 29 5.85 22.90 -12.33
N GLY A 30 6.70 21.95 -11.94
CA GLY A 30 7.41 21.94 -10.66
C GLY A 30 6.56 21.51 -9.46
N TYR A 31 5.31 21.07 -9.65
CA TYR A 31 4.43 20.63 -8.57
C TYR A 31 5.01 19.48 -7.74
N PHE A 32 5.68 18.53 -8.40
CA PHE A 32 6.31 17.41 -7.70
C PHE A 32 7.35 17.90 -6.67
N ASP A 33 8.23 18.79 -7.11
CA ASP A 33 9.39 19.24 -6.36
C ASP A 33 9.00 20.22 -5.25
N LYS A 34 7.98 21.04 -5.50
CA LYS A 34 7.52 22.10 -4.58
C LYS A 34 6.46 21.64 -3.59
N VAL A 35 5.70 20.59 -3.92
CA VAL A 35 4.53 20.18 -3.13
C VAL A 35 4.58 18.69 -2.80
N VAL A 36 4.57 17.82 -3.82
CA VAL A 36 4.38 16.38 -3.61
C VAL A 36 5.48 15.78 -2.73
N TRP A 37 6.75 16.05 -3.08
CA TRP A 37 7.87 15.48 -2.35
C TRP A 37 8.05 16.08 -0.95
N PRO A 38 8.01 17.42 -0.76
CA PRO A 38 8.03 18.00 0.59
C PRO A 38 6.91 17.47 1.49
N MET A 39 5.70 17.29 0.95
CA MET A 39 4.58 16.72 1.71
C MET A 39 4.79 15.26 2.06
N HIS A 40 5.36 14.46 1.16
CA HIS A 40 5.75 13.08 1.46
C HIS A 40 6.80 13.02 2.58
N VAL A 41 7.85 13.85 2.53
CA VAL A 41 8.90 13.88 3.56
C VAL A 41 8.31 14.29 4.91
N LYS A 42 7.44 15.31 4.92
CA LYS A 42 6.71 15.72 6.13
C LYS A 42 5.89 14.55 6.71
N TYR A 43 5.12 13.87 5.86
CA TYR A 43 4.31 12.72 6.28
C TYR A 43 5.14 11.56 6.82
N ALA A 44 6.27 11.23 6.18
CA ALA A 44 7.19 10.20 6.66
C ALA A 44 7.72 10.53 8.07
N ALA A 45 8.09 11.79 8.33
CA ALA A 45 8.51 12.23 9.65
C ALA A 45 7.35 12.26 10.67
N GLU A 46 6.11 12.44 10.23
CA GLU A 46 4.92 12.34 11.10
C GLU A 46 4.64 10.89 11.48
N LEU A 47 4.79 9.95 10.54
CA LEU A 47 4.64 8.51 10.79
C LEU A 47 5.56 8.01 11.91
N GLU A 48 6.81 8.47 11.94
CA GLU A 48 7.79 8.12 12.98
C GLU A 48 7.36 8.57 14.39
N ARG A 49 6.49 9.59 14.48
CA ARG A 49 6.00 10.15 15.75
C ARG A 49 4.68 9.51 16.21
N LEU A 50 4.03 8.70 15.38
CA LEU A 50 2.75 8.08 15.74
C LEU A 50 2.91 6.94 16.75
N PRO A 51 1.94 6.75 17.65
CA PRO A 51 1.84 5.53 18.43
C PRO A 51 1.77 4.30 17.52
N GLY A 52 2.76 3.41 17.67
CA GLY A 52 2.89 2.23 16.81
C GLY A 52 3.79 2.41 15.59
N ALA A 53 4.57 3.50 15.49
CA ALA A 53 5.58 3.69 14.44
C ALA A 53 6.57 2.50 14.34
N ARG A 54 6.90 1.88 15.48
CA ARG A 54 7.77 0.68 15.55
C ARG A 54 7.16 -0.57 14.90
N ASN A 55 5.85 -0.56 14.63
CA ASN A 55 5.12 -1.67 14.01
C ASN A 55 4.87 -1.45 12.52
N ILE A 56 5.48 -0.41 11.93
CA ILE A 56 5.42 -0.16 10.50
C ILE A 56 6.56 -0.91 9.83
N GLU A 57 6.20 -1.79 8.92
CA GLU A 57 7.14 -2.47 8.05
C GLU A 57 7.34 -1.70 6.75
N TYR A 58 8.59 -1.38 6.43
CA TYR A 58 8.94 -0.59 5.26
C TYR A 58 9.23 -1.50 4.07
N LEU A 59 8.47 -1.32 2.99
CA LEU A 59 8.59 -2.11 1.78
C LEU A 59 9.20 -1.27 0.65
N SER A 60 10.20 -1.80 -0.03
CA SER A 60 10.76 -1.13 -1.20
C SER A 60 9.80 -1.22 -2.40
N GLY A 61 9.30 -0.08 -2.86
CA GLY A 61 8.46 0.01 -4.06
C GLY A 61 9.26 -0.15 -5.38
N SER A 62 10.58 -0.25 -5.30
CA SER A 62 11.46 -0.52 -6.45
C SER A 62 11.59 -2.01 -6.75
N SER A 63 11.25 -2.87 -5.78
CA SER A 63 11.23 -4.32 -5.95
C SER A 63 10.07 -4.76 -6.85
N PRO A 64 10.13 -5.95 -7.45
CA PRO A 64 8.99 -6.56 -8.13
C PRO A 64 7.76 -6.62 -7.22
N SER A 65 6.57 -6.42 -7.80
CA SER A 65 5.30 -6.44 -7.08
C SER A 65 5.09 -7.75 -6.33
N GLU A 66 5.52 -8.85 -6.93
CA GLU A 66 5.34 -10.22 -6.45
C GLU A 66 6.08 -10.44 -5.13
N THR A 67 7.23 -9.79 -4.94
CA THR A 67 8.01 -9.90 -3.69
C THR A 67 7.26 -9.27 -2.52
N SER A 68 6.76 -8.04 -2.70
CA SER A 68 5.98 -7.36 -1.65
C SER A 68 4.66 -8.07 -1.40
N PHE A 69 4.00 -8.53 -2.48
CA PHE A 69 2.75 -9.26 -2.39
C PHE A 69 2.89 -10.58 -1.63
N ALA A 70 3.85 -11.44 -2.01
CA ALA A 70 4.09 -12.73 -1.36
C ALA A 70 4.36 -12.56 0.15
N LYS A 71 5.15 -11.53 0.51
CA LYS A 71 5.40 -11.20 1.90
C LYS A 71 4.14 -10.80 2.65
N ILE A 72 3.40 -9.81 2.16
CA ILE A 72 2.17 -9.34 2.82
C ILE A 72 1.17 -10.49 2.98
N VAL A 73 1.02 -11.34 1.95
CA VAL A 73 0.15 -12.52 2.02
C VAL A 73 0.59 -13.49 3.11
N SER A 74 1.89 -13.77 3.22
CA SER A 74 2.43 -14.64 4.27
C SER A 74 2.12 -14.07 5.66
N ASP A 75 2.50 -12.83 5.90
CA ASP A 75 2.32 -12.16 7.21
C ASP A 75 0.84 -12.11 7.62
N VAL A 76 -0.06 -11.79 6.69
CA VAL A 76 -1.51 -11.76 6.94
C VAL A 76 -2.04 -13.17 7.19
N SER A 77 -1.55 -14.17 6.45
CA SER A 77 -1.95 -15.58 6.65
C SER A 77 -1.54 -16.09 8.03
N ASP A 78 -0.35 -15.74 8.51
CA ASP A 78 0.13 -16.11 9.84
C ASP A 78 -0.71 -15.43 10.94
N LEU A 79 -1.07 -14.16 10.72
CA LEU A 79 -1.90 -13.41 11.65
C LEU A 79 -3.33 -13.98 11.77
N VAL A 80 -3.94 -14.34 10.64
CA VAL A 80 -5.31 -14.89 10.60
C VAL A 80 -5.32 -16.38 10.98
N GLY A 81 -4.32 -17.14 10.54
CA GLY A 81 -4.18 -18.58 10.79
C GLY A 81 -3.92 -18.92 12.26
N SER A 82 -3.45 -17.97 13.06
CA SER A 82 -3.33 -18.13 14.52
C SER A 82 -4.67 -18.18 15.28
N SER A 83 -5.81 -18.15 14.58
CA SER A 83 -7.15 -18.20 15.18
C SER A 83 -8.07 -19.34 14.71
N VAL A 84 -7.55 -20.33 13.97
CA VAL A 84 -8.40 -21.42 13.48
C VAL A 84 -8.32 -22.63 14.41
N GLY A 85 -9.31 -22.72 15.30
CA GLY A 85 -9.80 -24.02 15.75
C GLY A 85 -10.20 -24.85 14.53
N GLU A 86 -9.65 -26.05 14.46
CA GLU A 86 -9.80 -27.03 13.41
C GLU A 86 -11.29 -27.26 13.04
N THR A 87 -11.74 -26.74 11.89
CA THR A 87 -12.98 -27.19 11.26
C THR A 87 -12.63 -28.01 10.03
N THR A 88 -12.63 -29.33 10.21
CA THR A 88 -12.65 -30.32 9.15
C THR A 88 -13.97 -30.26 8.40
N GLY A 89 -14.01 -29.52 7.29
CA GLY A 89 -15.13 -29.48 6.36
C GLY A 89 -14.73 -28.83 5.03
N PRO A 90 -15.31 -29.24 3.88
CA PRO A 90 -14.91 -28.71 2.58
C PRO A 90 -15.34 -27.24 2.47
N CYS A 91 -14.35 -26.35 2.47
CA CYS A 91 -14.56 -24.92 2.36
C CYS A 91 -14.80 -24.55 0.90
N ILE A 92 -16.08 -24.43 0.49
CA ILE A 92 -16.44 -23.76 -0.76
C ILE A 92 -16.62 -22.28 -0.41
N ILE A 93 -15.57 -21.48 -0.59
CA ILE A 93 -15.70 -20.02 -0.62
C ILE A 93 -15.47 -19.58 -2.07
N ALA A 94 -16.57 -19.42 -2.81
CA ALA A 94 -16.57 -18.71 -4.06
C ALA A 94 -16.62 -17.20 -3.76
N TYR A 95 -15.49 -16.51 -3.80
CA TYR A 95 -15.49 -15.05 -3.83
C TYR A 95 -15.87 -14.58 -5.23
N GLN A 96 -17.15 -14.24 -5.41
CA GLN A 96 -17.66 -13.61 -6.62
C GLN A 96 -17.61 -12.08 -6.43
N TRP A 97 -16.50 -11.45 -6.82
CA TRP A 97 -16.41 -9.98 -6.86
C TRP A 97 -17.14 -9.47 -8.10
N LYS A 98 -18.35 -8.95 -7.93
CA LYS A 98 -19.07 -8.19 -8.97
C LYS A 98 -18.65 -6.73 -8.90
N TRP A 99 -17.88 -6.27 -9.89
CA TRP A 99 -17.70 -4.85 -10.15
C TRP A 99 -19.00 -4.32 -10.78
N SER A 100 -19.67 -3.36 -10.14
CA SER A 100 -20.83 -2.67 -10.73
C SER A 100 -20.35 -1.34 -11.29
N SER A 101 -20.50 -1.18 -12.61
CA SER A 101 -20.17 0.03 -13.36
C SER A 101 -21.35 0.98 -13.53
N ASP A 102 -22.42 0.84 -12.74
CA ASP A 102 -23.64 1.62 -12.92
C ASP A 102 -23.79 2.63 -11.78
N SER A 103 -23.04 3.72 -11.91
CA SER A 103 -23.37 5.01 -11.29
C SER A 103 -22.95 6.12 -12.24
N LEU A 104 -23.53 6.09 -13.44
CA LEU A 104 -23.77 7.26 -14.26
C LEU A 104 -25.29 7.39 -14.41
N LEU A 105 -25.89 8.07 -13.44
CA LEU A 105 -27.11 8.87 -13.61
C LEU A 105 -26.82 10.25 -13.00
#